data_AF-A0A0F9JVY8-F1
#
_entry.id   AF-A0A0F9JVY8-F1
#
_cell.length_a   1.000
_cell.length_b   1.000
_cell.length_c   1.000
_cell.angle_alpha   90.00
_cell.angle_beta   90.00
_cell.angle_gamma   90.00
#
_symmetry.space_group_name_H-M   'P 1'
#
loop_
_entity.id
_entity.type
_entity.pdbx_description
1 polymer ?
#
loop_
_entity_poly.entity_id
_entity_poly.type
_entity_poly.pdbx_seq_one_letter_code
_entity_poly.pdbx_strand_id
1 'polypeptide(L)' 'MSRKTIVRSPRGANSEVVPLDMVQVPDMWHLAMALNNDPTFKPEASEQVLEVWHLCCDLLATLKEYPDYPLGEMED' A
#
# COMPACT_ATOMS: atom_id res chain seq x y z
N MET A 1 -5.24 25.62 14.56
CA MET A 1 -4.05 25.18 13.78
C MET A 1 -4.54 24.75 12.41
N SER A 2 -4.13 25.46 11.35
CA SER A 2 -4.62 25.23 9.97
C SER A 2 -4.11 23.88 9.44
N ARG A 3 -5.01 23.04 8.92
CA ARG A 3 -4.71 21.73 8.35
C ARG A 3 -3.76 21.95 7.15
N LYS A 4 -2.53 21.44 7.25
CA LYS A 4 -1.56 21.43 6.15
C LYS A 4 -2.23 20.77 4.94
N THR A 5 -2.40 21.54 3.88
CA THR A 5 -3.03 21.12 2.63
C THR A 5 -2.28 19.93 2.05
N ILE A 6 -2.94 18.78 1.94
CA ILE A 6 -2.41 17.62 1.21
C ILE A 6 -2.51 17.97 -0.27
N VAL A 7 -1.37 18.16 -0.93
CA VAL A 7 -1.30 18.36 -2.37
C VAL A 7 -1.51 17.01 -3.03
N ARG A 8 -2.64 16.85 -3.75
CA ARG A 8 -2.92 15.65 -4.54
C ARG A 8 -2.24 15.77 -5.91
N SER A 9 -1.69 14.67 -6.43
CA SER A 9 -1.15 14.62 -7.79
C SER A 9 -2.22 15.05 -8.80
N PRO A 10 -1.90 15.92 -9.79
CA PRO A 10 -2.88 16.52 -10.68
C PRO A 10 -3.51 15.56 -11.69
N ARG A 11 -2.94 14.37 -11.98
CA ARG A 11 -3.46 13.38 -12.95
C ARG A 11 -2.89 11.98 -12.68
N GLY A 12 -3.73 10.98 -12.44
CA GLY A 12 -3.40 9.54 -12.52
C GLY A 12 -2.28 9.03 -11.60
N ALA A 13 -2.18 7.72 -11.43
CA ALA A 13 -0.98 7.13 -10.86
C ALA A 13 0.19 7.51 -11.77
N ASN A 14 1.19 8.25 -11.26
CA ASN A 14 2.46 8.36 -11.95
C ASN A 14 2.96 6.93 -12.17
N SER A 15 3.03 6.50 -13.43
CA SER A 15 3.65 5.23 -13.77
C SER A 15 5.14 5.50 -13.98
N GLU A 16 5.96 4.87 -13.14
CA GLU A 16 7.40 4.92 -13.22
C GLU A 16 7.90 3.47 -13.20
N VAL A 17 8.88 3.17 -14.06
CA VAL A 17 9.58 1.89 -14.03
C VAL A 17 10.77 2.05 -13.09
N VAL A 18 10.70 1.39 -11.94
CA VAL A 18 11.79 1.38 -10.96
C VAL A 18 12.40 -0.01 -10.82
N PRO A 19 13.71 -0.12 -10.58
CA PRO A 19 14.33 -1.37 -10.18
C PRO A 19 13.66 -1.97 -8.92
N LEU A 20 13.50 -3.28 -8.90
CA LEU A 20 12.78 -3.99 -7.82
C LEU A 20 13.45 -3.83 -6.44
N ASP A 21 14.77 -3.67 -6.40
CA ASP A 21 15.54 -3.40 -5.18
C ASP A 21 15.26 -2.02 -4.58
N MET A 22 14.75 -1.08 -5.37
CA MET A 22 14.33 0.25 -4.93
C MET A 22 12.88 0.27 -4.40
N VAL A 23 12.09 -0.78 -4.63
CA VAL A 23 10.70 -0.87 -4.15
C VAL A 23 10.68 -1.10 -2.65
N GLN A 24 9.94 -0.25 -1.95
CA GLN A 24 9.74 -0.31 -0.50
C GLN A 24 8.25 -0.40 -0.17
N VAL A 25 7.90 -1.36 0.69
CA VAL A 25 6.56 -1.43 1.29
C VAL A 25 6.60 -0.65 2.60
N PRO A 26 5.87 0.47 2.74
CA PRO A 26 5.87 1.24 3.98
C PRO A 26 5.23 0.43 5.12
N ASP A 27 5.70 0.64 6.34
CA ASP A 27 5.07 0.09 7.54
C ASP A 27 3.70 0.75 7.77
N MET A 28 2.65 -0.06 7.78
CA MET A 28 1.26 0.37 7.94
C MET A 28 0.70 0.08 9.34
N TRP A 29 1.50 -0.47 10.26
CA TRP A 29 1.06 -0.87 11.60
C TRP A 29 0.42 0.29 12.37
N HIS A 30 1.11 1.44 12.41
CA HIS A 30 0.62 2.61 13.13
C HIS A 30 -0.66 3.19 12.52
N LEU A 31 -0.85 3.05 11.21
CA LEU A 31 -2.09 3.44 10.53
C LEU A 31 -3.23 2.51 10.94
N ALA A 32 -3.01 1.20 10.88
CA ALA A 32 -3.99 0.20 11.32
C ALA A 32 -4.41 0.43 12.78
N MET A 33 -3.42 0.63 13.67
CA MET A 33 -3.67 0.96 15.08
C MET A 33 -4.47 2.25 15.25
N ALA A 34 -4.21 3.29 14.47
CA ALA A 34 -4.98 4.52 14.51
C ALA A 34 -6.43 4.30 14.07
N LEU A 35 -6.66 3.53 13.00
CA LEU A 35 -7.99 3.19 12.51
C LEU A 35 -8.79 2.36 13.51
N ASN A 36 -8.15 1.39 14.17
CA ASN A 36 -8.80 0.55 15.17
C ASN A 36 -9.21 1.31 16.43
N ASN A 37 -8.46 2.36 16.80
CA ASN A 37 -8.72 3.16 17.99
C ASN A 37 -9.70 4.33 17.75
N ASP A 38 -9.98 4.67 16.50
CA ASP A 38 -10.86 5.77 16.16
C ASP A 38 -12.31 5.26 15.93
N PRO A 39 -13.28 5.65 16.77
CA PRO A 39 -14.66 5.15 16.70
C PRO A 39 -15.43 5.64 15.45
N THR A 40 -14.85 6.54 14.66
CA THR A 40 -15.45 6.99 13.38
C THR A 40 -15.24 5.99 12.25
N PHE A 41 -14.25 5.09 12.38
CA PHE A 41 -13.98 4.04 11.41
C PHE A 41 -14.59 2.72 11.85
N LYS A 42 -14.86 1.88 10.85
CA LYS A 42 -15.26 0.49 11.06
C LYS A 42 -14.02 -0.33 11.46
N PRO A 43 -14.10 -1.25 12.44
CA PRO A 43 -12.98 -2.10 12.85
C PRO A 43 -12.31 -2.82 11.67
N GLU A 44 -13.09 -3.23 10.68
CA GLU A 44 -12.66 -3.92 9.46
C GLU A 44 -11.68 -3.07 8.62
N ALA A 45 -11.69 -1.74 8.75
CA ALA A 45 -10.75 -0.87 8.04
C ALA A 45 -9.30 -1.11 8.50
N SER A 46 -9.08 -1.39 9.79
CA SER A 46 -7.76 -1.75 10.30
C SER A 46 -7.31 -3.10 9.73
N GLU A 47 -8.21 -4.08 9.71
CA GLU A 47 -7.93 -5.43 9.20
C GLU A 47 -7.58 -5.39 7.71
N GLN A 48 -8.34 -4.65 6.90
CA GLN A 48 -8.08 -4.47 5.47
C GLN A 48 -6.73 -3.80 5.19
N VAL A 49 -6.35 -2.79 5.99
CA VAL A 49 -5.04 -2.15 5.85
C VAL A 49 -3.92 -3.12 6.15
N LEU A 50 -4.06 -3.95 7.20
CA LEU A 50 -3.06 -4.98 7.53
C LEU A 50 -2.99 -6.07 6.45
N GLU A 51 -4.12 -6.52 5.94
CA GLU A 51 -4.18 -7.51 4.86
C GLU A 51 -3.45 -7.01 3.61
N VAL A 52 -3.75 -5.79 3.16
CA VAL A 52 -3.06 -5.19 2.00
C VAL A 52 -1.56 -5.03 2.27
N TRP A 53 -1.19 -4.60 3.46
CA TRP A 53 0.22 -4.47 3.83
C TRP A 53 0.97 -5.81 3.76
N HIS A 54 0.37 -6.88 4.28
CA HIS A 54 0.94 -8.23 4.19
C HIS A 54 1.02 -8.73 2.75
N LEU A 55 -0.04 -8.58 1.96
CA LEU A 55 -0.04 -8.96 0.54
C LEU A 55 1.06 -8.23 -0.24
N CYS A 56 1.27 -6.94 0.01
CA CYS A 56 2.37 -6.19 -0.61
C CYS A 56 3.75 -6.71 -0.18
N CYS A 57 3.93 -7.04 1.09
CA CYS A 57 5.18 -7.62 1.58
C CYS A 57 5.48 -8.96 0.92
N ASP A 58 4.49 -9.86 0.89
CA ASP A 58 4.61 -11.20 0.32
C ASP A 58 4.85 -11.15 -1.19
N LEU A 59 4.17 -10.24 -1.89
CA LEU A 59 4.38 -10.02 -3.32
C LEU A 59 5.80 -9.50 -3.60
N LEU A 60 6.29 -8.52 -2.84
CA LEU A 60 7.65 -8.01 -3.01
C LEU A 60 8.69 -9.08 -2.74
N ALA A 61 8.50 -9.92 -1.72
CA ALA A 61 9.37 -11.06 -1.44
C ALA A 61 9.37 -12.06 -2.62
N THR A 62 8.19 -12.39 -3.13
CA THR A 62 8.00 -13.30 -4.27
C THR A 62 8.70 -12.77 -5.52
N LEU A 63 8.52 -11.49 -5.86
CA LEU A 63 9.17 -10.87 -7.03
C LEU A 63 10.70 -10.84 -6.89
N LYS A 64 11.22 -10.68 -5.67
CA LYS A 64 12.67 -10.69 -5.44
C LYS A 64 13.28 -12.08 -5.64
N GLU A 65 12.53 -13.13 -5.31
CA GLU A 65 12.95 -14.53 -5.53
C GLU A 65 12.70 -14.99 -6.96
N TYR A 66 11.59 -14.55 -7.57
CA TYR A 66 11.12 -14.89 -8.90
C TYR A 66 10.77 -13.62 -9.69
N PRO A 67 11.74 -12.93 -10.29
CA PRO A 67 11.51 -11.67 -11.02
C PRO A 67 10.54 -11.78 -12.21
N ASP A 68 10.40 -12.99 -12.77
CA ASP A 68 9.50 -13.29 -13.89
C ASP A 68 8.11 -13.77 -13.43
N TYR A 69 7.76 -13.60 -12.15
CA TYR A 69 6.45 -14.01 -11.62
C TYR A 69 5.31 -13.32 -12.40
N PRO A 70 4.35 -14.07 -12.96
CA PRO A 70 3.27 -13.49 -13.74
C PRO A 70 2.31 -12.76 -12.81
N LEU A 71 2.36 -11.43 -12.84
CA LEU A 71 1.29 -10.58 -12.33
C LEU A 71 0.15 -10.71 -13.35
N GLY A 72 -0.92 -11.43 -12.99
CA GLY A 72 -2.04 -11.68 -13.90
C GLY A 72 -2.54 -10.41 -14.59
N GLU A 73 -3.02 -10.53 -15.83
CA GLU A 73 -3.67 -9.40 -16.51
C GLU A 73 -4.93 -9.05 -15.70
N MET A 74 -4.94 -7.89 -15.06
CA MET A 74 -6.19 -7.32 -14.54
C MET A 74 -6.96 -6.79 -15.75
N GLU A 75 -8.00 -7.51 -16.15
CA GLU A 75 -8.99 -6.99 -17.11
C GLU A 75 -9.61 -5.72 -16.50
N ASP A 76 -9.47 -4.58 -17.20
CA ASP A 76 -10.02 -3.27 -16.83
C ASP A 76 -11.56 -3.24 -16.82
#